data_AF-A0A944DJ25-F1
#
_entry.id   AF-A0A944DJ25-F1
#
_cell.length_a   1.000
_cell.length_b   1.000
_cell.length_c   1.000
_cell.angle_alpha   90.00
_cell.angle_beta   90.00
_cell.angle_gamma   90.00
#
_symmetry.space_group_name_H-M   'P 1'
#
loop_
_entity.id
_entity.type
_entity.pdbx_description
1 polymer ?
#
loop_
_entity_poly.entity_id
_entity_poly.type
_entity_poly.pdbx_seq_one_letter_code
_entity_poly.pdbx_strand_id
1 'polypeptide(L)'
;MHTDPIFIIASALAIAVLLASAATHKLRAPARFAKQLADYQLLPDSLVRPSASLIPLLELVIAFALLVPVSRAWAALSAASLLALYATAIGINLWRGRRDIDCGCAGPDQAQPLRPVLLLRNTVLVGLALLASVTPIVRDLNMFDGFVTVSASAVALLIYAAADGLLANSPLLLKLIGR
;
A
#
# COMPACT_ATOMS: atom_id res chain seq x y z
N MET A 1 -24.42 -0.83 -11.60
CA MET A 1 -23.84 -2.05 -11.00
C MET A 1 -23.91 -1.86 -9.49
N HIS A 2 -24.72 -2.65 -8.80
CA HIS A 2 -24.81 -2.57 -7.33
C HIS A 2 -23.59 -3.28 -6.74
N THR A 3 -22.61 -2.54 -6.23
CA THR A 3 -21.49 -3.10 -5.49
C THR A 3 -21.93 -3.35 -4.05
N ASP A 4 -21.87 -4.60 -3.59
CA ASP A 4 -22.26 -4.93 -2.22
C ASP A 4 -21.40 -4.18 -1.21
N PRO A 5 -21.99 -3.65 -0.12
CA PRO A 5 -21.29 -2.83 0.87
C PRO A 5 -20.16 -3.59 1.57
N ILE A 6 -20.23 -4.92 1.62
CA ILE A 6 -19.19 -5.80 2.16
C ILE A 6 -17.86 -5.60 1.42
N PHE A 7 -17.86 -5.55 0.08
CA PHE A 7 -16.64 -5.36 -0.70
C PHE A 7 -16.03 -3.98 -0.46
N ILE A 8 -16.86 -2.95 -0.31
CA ILE A 8 -16.42 -1.57 -0.04
C ILE A 8 -15.72 -1.51 1.33
N ILE A 9 -16.36 -2.06 2.38
CA ILE A 9 -15.83 -2.03 3.74
C ILE A 9 -14.58 -2.92 3.85
N ALA A 10 -14.59 -4.11 3.26
CA ALA A 10 -13.45 -5.00 3.27
C ALA A 10 -12.24 -4.40 2.54
N SER A 11 -12.45 -3.75 1.39
CA SER A 11 -11.40 -3.03 0.68
C SER A 11 -10.84 -1.88 1.50
N ALA A 12 -11.70 -1.08 2.14
CA ALA A 12 -11.29 0.01 3.02
C ALA A 12 -10.44 -0.49 4.19
N LEU A 13 -10.84 -1.59 4.82
CA LEU A 13 -10.13 -2.17 5.97
C LEU A 13 -8.78 -2.77 5.55
N ALA A 14 -8.74 -3.49 4.43
CA ALA A 14 -7.50 -4.02 3.88
C ALA A 14 -6.48 -2.91 3.56
N ILE A 15 -6.94 -1.81 2.94
CA ILE A 15 -6.09 -0.66 2.61
C ILE A 15 -5.64 0.07 3.88
N ALA A 16 -6.53 0.25 4.85
CA ALA A 16 -6.19 0.90 6.12
C ALA A 16 -5.09 0.12 6.84
N VAL A 17 -5.20 -1.20 6.94
CA VAL A 17 -4.18 -2.05 7.58
C VAL A 17 -2.87 -2.03 6.79
N LEU A 18 -2.93 -2.02 5.45
CA LEU A 18 -1.75 -1.93 4.59
C LEU A 18 -1.01 -0.59 4.79
N LEU A 19 -1.72 0.53 4.77
CA LEU A 19 -1.11 1.84 4.98
C LEU A 19 -0.57 1.99 6.40
N ALA A 20 -1.29 1.48 7.40
CA ALA A 20 -0.82 1.47 8.78
C ALA A 20 0.46 0.63 8.94
N SER A 21 0.51 -0.56 8.34
CA SER A 21 1.71 -1.40 8.39
C SER A 21 2.89 -0.73 7.70
N ALA A 22 2.71 -0.21 6.47
CA ALA A 22 3.73 0.54 5.75
C ALA A 22 4.26 1.73 6.56
N ALA A 23 3.36 2.53 7.16
CA ALA A 23 3.72 3.65 8.01
C ALA A 23 4.56 3.20 9.21
N THR A 24 4.14 2.14 9.92
CA THR A 24 4.87 1.64 11.10
C THR A 24 6.28 1.18 10.75
N HIS A 25 6.47 0.54 9.60
CA HIS A 25 7.79 0.13 9.14
C HIS A 25 8.69 1.32 8.83
N LYS A 26 8.16 2.36 8.19
CA LYS A 26 8.92 3.59 7.87
C LYS A 26 9.28 4.39 9.11
N LEU A 27 8.37 4.45 10.09
CA LEU A 27 8.60 5.12 11.37
C LEU A 27 9.63 4.39 12.26
N ARG A 28 9.75 3.07 12.15
CA ARG A 28 10.78 2.28 12.87
C ARG A 28 12.19 2.51 12.33
N ALA A 29 12.33 2.82 11.04
CA ALA A 29 13.62 3.01 10.39
C ALA A 29 13.64 4.27 9.48
N PRO A 30 13.44 5.48 10.04
CA PRO A 30 13.24 6.70 9.25
C PRO A 30 14.47 7.09 8.44
N ALA A 31 15.68 6.85 8.96
CA ALA A 31 16.92 7.09 8.23
C ALA A 31 17.05 6.20 6.99
N ARG A 32 16.58 4.96 7.07
CA ARG A 32 16.59 4.03 5.94
C ARG A 32 15.55 4.44 4.89
N PHE A 33 14.35 4.82 5.32
CA PHE A 33 13.33 5.32 4.40
C PHE A 33 13.75 6.63 3.72
N ALA A 34 14.42 7.55 4.44
CA ALA A 34 14.97 8.76 3.83
C ALA A 34 16.03 8.44 2.77
N LYS A 35 16.90 7.45 3.01
CA LYS A 35 17.87 6.98 2.01
C LYS A 35 17.15 6.38 0.79
N GLN A 36 16.18 5.50 1.01
CA GLN A 36 15.37 4.93 -0.08
C GLN A 36 14.73 6.04 -0.90
N LEU A 37 14.14 7.06 -0.26
CA LEU A 37 13.51 8.17 -0.96
C LEU A 37 14.50 9.04 -1.76
N ALA A 38 15.73 9.21 -1.25
CA ALA A 38 16.81 9.86 -2.00
C ALA A 38 17.21 9.05 -3.24
N ASP A 39 17.27 7.71 -3.13
CA ASP A 39 17.65 6.83 -4.23
C ASP A 39 16.66 6.91 -5.42
N TYR A 40 15.39 7.28 -5.17
CA TYR A 40 14.42 7.54 -6.25
C TYR A 40 14.82 8.73 -7.14
N GLN A 41 15.63 9.68 -6.65
CA GLN A 41 16.04 10.90 -7.36
C GLN A 41 14.87 11.62 -8.06
N LEU A 42 13.75 11.76 -7.33
CA LEU A 42 12.56 12.49 -7.76
C LEU A 42 12.38 13.81 -6.98
N LEU A 43 13.02 13.92 -5.82
CA LEU A 43 12.96 15.06 -4.92
C LEU A 43 14.37 15.66 -4.76
N PRO A 44 14.49 16.98 -4.57
CA PRO A 44 15.77 17.59 -4.18
C PRO A 44 16.16 17.15 -2.77
N ASP A 45 17.46 17.09 -2.47
CA ASP A 45 18.00 16.59 -1.21
C ASP A 45 17.44 17.30 0.03
N SER A 46 17.12 18.59 -0.08
CA SER A 46 16.48 19.39 0.97
C SER A 46 15.07 18.91 1.32
N LEU A 47 14.33 18.33 0.36
CA LEU A 47 12.96 17.85 0.54
C LEU A 47 12.88 16.36 0.92
N VAL A 48 13.99 15.62 0.85
CA VAL A 48 14.00 14.19 1.20
C VAL A 48 13.64 13.97 2.67
N ARG A 49 14.31 14.66 3.59
CA ARG A 49 14.07 14.54 5.04
C ARG A 49 12.64 14.91 5.47
N PRO A 50 12.06 16.05 5.05
CA PRO A 50 10.68 16.37 5.41
C PRO A 50 9.70 15.39 4.79
N SER A 51 9.89 14.99 3.52
CA SER A 51 9.03 13.99 2.87
C SER A 51 9.11 12.62 3.55
N ALA A 52 10.29 12.20 3.99
CA ALA A 52 10.48 10.94 4.71
C ALA A 52 9.73 10.89 6.05
N SER A 53 9.44 12.04 6.66
CA SER A 53 8.65 12.13 7.90
C SER A 53 7.16 12.37 7.61
N LEU A 54 6.85 13.17 6.58
CA LEU A 54 5.48 13.52 6.23
C LEU A 54 4.71 12.35 5.61
N ILE A 55 5.36 11.56 4.75
CA ILE A 55 4.69 10.46 4.05
C ILE A 55 4.15 9.39 5.02
N PRO A 56 4.93 8.86 5.99
CA PRO A 56 4.40 7.90 6.96
C PRO A 56 3.27 8.48 7.82
N LEU A 57 3.31 9.79 8.12
CA LEU A 57 2.25 10.47 8.84
C LEU A 57 0.97 10.52 8.00
N LEU A 58 1.07 10.86 6.72
CA LEU A 58 -0.06 10.84 5.79
C LEU A 58 -0.65 9.44 5.65
N GLU A 59 0.19 8.41 5.51
CA GLU A 59 -0.26 7.00 5.47
C GLU A 59 -1.09 6.64 6.69
N LEU A 60 -0.62 7.02 7.87
CA LEU A 60 -1.27 6.74 9.14
C LEU A 60 -2.59 7.52 9.30
N VAL A 61 -2.60 8.81 8.96
CA VAL A 61 -3.82 9.64 8.97
C VAL A 61 -4.87 9.09 8.01
N ILE A 62 -4.48 8.72 6.80
CA ILE A 62 -5.38 8.13 5.80
C ILE A 62 -5.91 6.79 6.29
N ALA A 63 -5.06 5.93 6.88
CA ALA A 63 -5.47 4.65 7.45
C ALA A 63 -6.55 4.81 8.52
N PHE A 64 -6.38 5.74 9.46
CA PHE A 64 -7.41 6.02 10.47
C PHE A 64 -8.68 6.63 9.88
N ALA A 65 -8.54 7.56 8.93
CA ALA A 65 -9.67 8.21 8.27
C ALA A 65 -10.52 7.24 7.42
N LEU A 66 -9.95 6.14 6.92
CA LEU A 66 -10.67 5.05 6.23
C LEU A 66 -11.60 4.27 7.17
N LEU A 67 -11.26 4.18 8.46
CA LEU A 67 -12.06 3.48 9.46
C LEU A 67 -13.30 4.27 9.86
N VAL A 68 -13.23 5.62 9.77
CA VAL A 68 -14.34 6.51 10.09
C VAL A 68 -15.29 6.61 8.89
N PRO A 69 -16.57 6.17 9.01
CA PRO A 69 -17.50 6.11 7.87
C PRO A 69 -17.71 7.45 7.16
N VAL A 70 -17.75 8.55 7.93
CA VAL A 70 -17.99 9.91 7.40
C VAL A 70 -16.85 10.41 6.52
N SER A 71 -15.60 10.09 6.86
CA SER A 71 -14.42 10.50 6.08
C SER A 71 -13.98 9.46 5.05
N ARG A 72 -14.56 8.26 5.04
CA ARG A 72 -14.09 7.12 4.25
C ARG A 72 -13.93 7.43 2.76
N ALA A 73 -14.90 8.11 2.15
CA ALA A 73 -14.84 8.42 0.72
C ALA A 73 -13.61 9.29 0.37
N TRP A 74 -13.39 10.36 1.14
CA TRP A 74 -12.24 11.24 0.98
C TRP A 74 -10.91 10.56 1.34
N ALA A 75 -10.91 9.75 2.39
CA ALA A 75 -9.74 8.98 2.80
C ALA A 75 -9.35 7.94 1.74
N ALA A 76 -10.33 7.26 1.14
CA ALA A 76 -10.12 6.29 0.08
C ALA A 76 -9.57 6.94 -1.20
N LEU A 77 -10.07 8.12 -1.58
CA LEU A 77 -9.48 8.92 -2.67
C LEU A 77 -8.04 9.33 -2.35
N SER A 78 -7.77 9.77 -1.12
CA SER A 78 -6.42 10.14 -0.68
C SER A 78 -5.47 8.94 -0.71
N ALA A 79 -5.93 7.77 -0.29
CA ALA A 79 -5.19 6.51 -0.39
C ALA A 79 -4.88 6.15 -1.85
N ALA A 80 -5.88 6.25 -2.74
CA ALA A 80 -5.70 6.02 -4.17
C ALA A 80 -4.65 6.96 -4.77
N SER A 81 -4.70 8.26 -4.44
CA SER A 81 -3.72 9.24 -4.89
C SER A 81 -2.31 8.94 -4.39
N LEU A 82 -2.16 8.55 -3.11
CA LEU A 82 -0.86 8.21 -2.54
C LEU A 82 -0.27 6.95 -3.18
N LEU A 83 -1.08 5.90 -3.36
CA LEU A 83 -0.69 4.66 -4.03
C LEU A 83 -0.35 4.89 -5.51
N ALA A 84 -1.08 5.76 -6.19
CA ALA A 84 -0.79 6.17 -7.56
C ALA A 84 0.56 6.92 -7.63
N LEU A 85 0.83 7.83 -6.69
CA LEU A 85 2.11 8.53 -6.60
C LEU A 85 3.28 7.54 -6.42
N TYR A 86 3.10 6.52 -5.56
CA TYR A 86 4.06 5.43 -5.44
C TYR A 86 4.25 4.66 -6.75
N ALA A 87 3.16 4.29 -7.43
CA ALA A 87 3.22 3.60 -8.72
C ALA A 87 3.95 4.44 -9.78
N THR A 88 3.68 5.75 -9.86
CA THR A 88 4.35 6.67 -10.78
C THR A 88 5.84 6.78 -10.45
N ALA A 89 6.20 6.92 -9.18
CA ALA A 89 7.59 6.99 -8.74
C ALA A 89 8.39 5.73 -9.10
N ILE A 90 7.78 4.56 -8.92
CA ILE A 90 8.30 3.25 -9.33
C ILE A 90 8.44 3.18 -10.85
N GLY A 91 7.42 3.61 -11.60
CA GLY A 91 7.40 3.58 -13.06
C GLY A 91 8.48 4.44 -13.68
N ILE A 92 8.69 5.66 -13.17
CA ILE A 92 9.76 6.56 -13.64
C ILE A 92 11.14 5.92 -13.42
N ASN A 93 11.37 5.32 -12.25
CA ASN A 93 12.65 4.68 -11.94
C ASN A 93 12.90 3.43 -12.79
N LEU A 94 11.87 2.63 -13.02
CA LEU A 94 11.95 1.48 -13.91
C LEU A 94 12.23 1.88 -15.36
N TRP A 95 11.63 2.98 -15.84
CA TRP A 95 11.90 3.54 -17.17
C TRP A 95 13.32 4.08 -17.29
N ARG A 96 13.88 4.65 -16.21
CA ARG A 96 15.30 5.03 -16.10
C ARG A 96 16.26 3.84 -15.94
N GLY A 97 15.76 2.61 -15.92
CA GLY A 97 16.57 1.39 -15.78
C GLY A 97 17.05 1.10 -14.35
N ARG A 98 16.60 1.87 -13.35
CA ARG A 98 17.02 1.73 -11.94
C ARG A 98 16.14 0.70 -11.23
N ARG A 99 16.66 -0.52 -11.09
CA ARG A 99 15.92 -1.69 -10.58
C ARG A 99 16.37 -2.13 -9.19
N ASP A 100 17.47 -1.59 -8.73
CA ASP A 100 18.22 -1.88 -7.51
C ASP A 100 17.76 -1.04 -6.31
N ILE A 101 16.79 -0.14 -6.51
CA ILE A 101 16.16 0.64 -5.45
C ILE A 101 15.08 -0.20 -4.76
N ASP A 102 14.79 0.10 -3.50
CA ASP A 102 13.76 -0.59 -2.71
C ASP A 102 12.41 0.13 -2.81
N CYS A 103 11.31 -0.62 -2.92
CA CYS A 103 9.95 -0.06 -2.88
C CYS A 103 9.63 0.61 -1.53
N GLY A 104 10.19 0.11 -0.43
CA GLY A 104 9.98 0.66 0.92
C GLY A 104 8.60 0.39 1.55
N CYS A 105 7.70 -0.31 0.85
CA CYS A 105 6.38 -0.68 1.37
C CYS A 105 6.36 -1.97 2.23
N ALA A 106 7.32 -2.88 2.03
CA ALA A 106 7.41 -4.20 2.67
C ALA A 106 8.14 -4.21 4.04
N GLY A 107 8.69 -3.05 4.42
CA GLY A 107 9.44 -2.85 5.66
C GLY A 107 10.95 -3.11 5.55
N PRO A 108 11.72 -2.76 6.60
CA PRO A 108 13.18 -2.68 6.53
C PRO A 108 13.88 -4.03 6.31
N ASP A 109 13.28 -5.15 6.72
CA ASP A 109 13.90 -6.47 6.58
C ASP A 109 13.55 -7.17 5.25
N GLN A 110 12.70 -6.56 4.43
CA GLN A 110 12.23 -7.10 3.16
C GLN A 110 12.62 -6.18 1.99
N ALA A 111 13.91 -6.14 1.67
CA ALA A 111 14.39 -5.35 0.54
C ALA A 111 13.82 -5.91 -0.78
N GLN A 112 12.93 -5.14 -1.42
CA GLN A 112 12.29 -5.54 -2.66
C GLN A 112 12.80 -4.67 -3.82
N PRO A 113 13.67 -5.22 -4.71
CA PRO A 113 14.13 -4.48 -5.87
C PRO A 113 12.95 -4.12 -6.78
N LEU A 114 13.00 -2.95 -7.44
CA LEU A 114 11.95 -2.57 -8.39
C LEU A 114 11.82 -3.59 -9.51
N ARG A 115 10.61 -4.14 -9.61
CA ARG A 115 10.16 -5.06 -10.64
C ARG A 115 8.83 -4.57 -11.21
N PRO A 116 8.54 -4.84 -12.50
CA PRO A 116 7.26 -4.49 -13.11
C PRO A 116 6.03 -5.01 -12.32
N VAL A 117 6.19 -6.13 -11.60
CA VAL A 117 5.13 -6.71 -10.75
C VAL A 117 4.67 -5.74 -9.65
N LEU A 118 5.54 -4.85 -9.16
CA LEU A 118 5.16 -3.83 -8.18
C LEU A 118 4.20 -2.78 -8.77
N LEU A 119 4.31 -2.48 -10.07
CA LEU A 119 3.34 -1.61 -10.75
C LEU A 119 1.97 -2.27 -10.81
N LEU A 120 1.91 -3.57 -11.15
CA LEU A 120 0.67 -4.32 -11.13
C LEU A 120 0.04 -4.31 -9.74
N ARG A 121 0.82 -4.63 -8.69
CA ARG A 121 0.37 -4.59 -7.30
C ARG A 121 -0.21 -3.24 -6.91
N ASN A 122 0.52 -2.14 -7.14
CA ASN A 122 0.03 -0.81 -6.78
C ASN A 122 -1.19 -0.40 -7.60
N THR A 123 -1.28 -0.81 -8.88
CA THR A 123 -2.46 -0.53 -9.71
C THR A 123 -3.70 -1.26 -9.19
N VAL A 124 -3.56 -2.51 -8.75
CA VAL A 124 -4.64 -3.25 -8.09
C VAL A 124 -5.07 -2.58 -6.79
N LEU A 125 -4.12 -2.14 -5.96
CA LEU A 125 -4.40 -1.42 -4.71
C LEU A 125 -5.11 -0.08 -4.96
N VAL A 126 -4.73 0.66 -6.00
CA VAL A 126 -5.45 1.87 -6.44
C VAL A 126 -6.88 1.52 -6.83
N GLY A 127 -7.11 0.44 -7.57
CA GLY A 127 -8.45 -0.04 -7.92
C GLY A 127 -9.31 -0.35 -6.68
N LEU A 128 -8.74 -1.05 -5.70
CA LEU A 128 -9.41 -1.33 -4.42
C LEU A 128 -9.71 -0.04 -3.64
N ALA A 129 -8.82 0.95 -3.67
CA ALA A 129 -9.02 2.23 -3.02
C ALA A 129 -10.16 3.04 -3.68
N LEU A 130 -10.24 3.01 -5.01
CA LEU A 130 -11.35 3.62 -5.74
C LEU A 130 -12.67 2.88 -5.51
N LEU A 131 -12.66 1.56 -5.35
CA LEU A 131 -13.86 0.82 -4.95
C LEU A 131 -14.31 1.19 -3.53
N ALA A 132 -13.37 1.40 -2.62
CA ALA A 132 -13.63 1.83 -1.24
C ALA A 132 -14.16 3.28 -1.14
N SER A 133 -14.00 4.11 -2.18
CA SER A 133 -14.51 5.48 -2.18
C SER A 133 -15.99 5.58 -2.54
N VAL A 134 -16.57 4.51 -3.12
CA VAL A 134 -18.00 4.43 -3.42
C VAL A 134 -18.79 4.45 -2.11
N THR A 135 -19.78 5.35 -2.02
CA THR A 135 -20.64 5.46 -0.84
C THR A 135 -21.49 4.20 -0.69
N PRO A 136 -21.34 3.40 0.39
CA PRO A 136 -22.17 2.24 0.59
C PRO A 136 -23.62 2.67 0.85
N ILE A 137 -24.57 1.96 0.24
CA ILE A 137 -26.00 2.11 0.54
C ILE A 137 -26.18 1.73 2.01
N VAL A 138 -26.87 2.58 2.77
CA VAL A 138 -27.17 2.34 4.19
C VAL A 138 -27.96 1.04 4.28
N ARG A 139 -27.31 0.00 4.80
CA ARG A 139 -27.90 -1.32 5.05
C ARG A 139 -27.57 -1.68 6.49
N ASP A 140 -28.56 -2.15 7.22
CA ASP A 140 -28.35 -2.64 8.59
C ASP A 140 -27.33 -3.79 8.55
N LEU A 141 -26.17 -3.55 9.17
CA LEU A 141 -25.11 -4.53 9.28
C LEU A 141 -25.51 -5.56 10.34
N ASN A 142 -25.90 -6.75 9.92
CA ASN A 142 -26.11 -7.84 10.86
C ASN A 142 -24.76 -8.40 11.34
N MET A 143 -24.73 -9.09 12.48
CA MET A 143 -23.50 -9.74 12.99
C MET A 143 -22.81 -10.62 11.95
N PHE A 144 -23.58 -11.27 11.09
CA PHE A 144 -23.08 -12.09 9.98
C PHE A 144 -22.30 -11.25 8.96
N ASP A 145 -22.78 -10.07 8.61
CA ASP A 145 -22.11 -9.17 7.66
C ASP A 145 -20.78 -8.65 8.24
N GLY A 146 -20.75 -8.41 9.55
CA GLY A 146 -19.52 -8.07 10.27
C GLY A 146 -18.48 -9.19 10.20
N PHE A 147 -18.89 -10.44 10.46
CA PHE A 147 -18.02 -11.61 10.36
C PHE A 147 -17.45 -11.80 8.94
N VAL A 148 -18.30 -11.68 7.91
CA VAL A 148 -17.89 -11.79 6.51
C VAL A 148 -16.90 -10.70 6.15
N THR A 149 -17.13 -9.46 6.59
CA THR A 149 -16.25 -8.32 6.33
C THR A 149 -14.87 -8.51 6.94
N VAL A 150 -14.79 -8.94 8.20
CA VAL A 150 -13.52 -9.22 8.89
C VAL A 150 -12.79 -10.37 8.20
N SER A 151 -13.49 -11.45 7.88
CA SER A 151 -12.92 -12.62 7.22
C SER A 151 -12.37 -12.28 5.83
N ALA A 152 -13.14 -11.55 5.01
CA ALA A 152 -12.71 -11.11 3.68
C ALA A 152 -11.47 -10.21 3.76
N SER A 153 -11.44 -9.29 4.73
CA SER A 153 -10.28 -8.42 4.97
C SER A 153 -9.05 -9.21 5.41
N ALA A 154 -9.23 -10.18 6.31
CA ALA A 154 -8.14 -11.06 6.76
C ALA A 154 -7.57 -11.87 5.60
N VAL A 155 -8.42 -12.46 4.76
CA VAL A 155 -7.99 -13.18 3.55
C VAL A 155 -7.23 -12.27 2.60
N ALA A 156 -7.73 -11.05 2.34
CA ALA A 156 -7.04 -10.08 1.48
C ALA A 156 -5.65 -9.72 2.02
N LEU A 157 -5.53 -9.53 3.34
CA LEU A 157 -4.26 -9.23 4.00
C LEU A 157 -3.30 -10.41 3.98
N LEU A 158 -3.78 -11.63 4.17
CA LEU A 158 -2.96 -12.84 4.08
C LEU A 158 -2.44 -13.06 2.65
N ILE A 159 -3.29 -12.85 1.63
CA ILE A 159 -2.89 -12.91 0.22
C ILE A 159 -1.82 -11.85 -0.05
N TYR A 160 -2.00 -10.62 0.44
CA TYR A 160 -1.04 -9.55 0.28
C TYR A 160 0.29 -9.89 0.96
N ALA A 161 0.28 -10.36 2.22
CA ALA A 161 1.48 -10.74 2.95
C ALA A 161 2.22 -11.90 2.28
N ALA A 162 1.49 -12.90 1.77
CA ALA A 162 2.07 -14.01 1.03
C ALA A 162 2.70 -13.54 -0.29
N ALA A 163 2.03 -12.66 -1.04
CA ALA A 163 2.56 -12.07 -2.26
C ALA A 163 3.82 -11.23 -1.99
N ASP A 164 3.81 -10.43 -0.92
CA ASP A 164 4.94 -9.59 -0.53
C ASP A 164 6.15 -10.44 -0.10
N GLY A 165 5.93 -11.47 0.71
CA GLY A 165 6.98 -12.43 1.09
C GLY A 165 7.54 -13.20 -0.10
N LEU A 166 6.70 -13.59 -1.07
CA LEU A 166 7.15 -14.24 -2.30
C LEU A 166 7.99 -13.29 -3.16
N LEU A 167 7.59 -12.02 -3.28
CA LEU A 167 8.34 -11.02 -4.02
C LEU A 167 9.70 -10.72 -3.39
N ALA A 168 9.75 -10.59 -2.06
CA ALA A 168 10.98 -10.39 -1.30
C ALA A 168 11.95 -11.57 -1.44
N ASN A 169 11.43 -12.80 -1.45
CA ASN A 169 12.24 -14.02 -1.57
C ASN A 169 12.53 -14.46 -3.01
N SER A 170 11.87 -13.88 -4.02
CA SER A 170 12.04 -14.23 -5.42
C SER A 170 13.50 -14.25 -5.93
N PRO A 171 14.41 -13.32 -5.56
CA PRO A 171 15.81 -13.40 -5.99
C PRO A 171 16.56 -14.59 -5.36
N LEU A 172 16.23 -15.01 -4.14
CA LEU A 172 16.84 -16.17 -3.49
C LEU A 172 16.35 -17.48 -4.12
N LEU A 173 15.06 -17.56 -4.45
CA LEU A 173 14.48 -18.71 -5.13
C LEU A 173 15.11 -18.94 -6.51
N LEU A 174 15.37 -17.86 -7.27
CA LEU A 174 16.03 -17.97 -8.57
C LEU A 174 17.46 -18.55 -8.45
N LYS A 175 18.23 -18.11 -7.44
CA LYS A 175 19.56 -18.66 -7.15
C LYS A 175 19.52 -20.16 -6.84
N LEU A 176 18.51 -20.64 -6.12
CA LEU A 176 18.35 -22.08 -5.81
C LEU A 176 18.02 -22.92 -7.06
N ILE A 177 17.33 -22.33 -8.04
CA ILE A 177 16.94 -22.99 -9.29
C ILE A 177 18.06 -22.87 -10.35
N GLY A 178 19.19 -22.24 -10.02
CA GLY A 178 20.34 -22.06 -10.92
C GLY A 178 20.10 -21.04 -12.02
N ARG A 179 19.21 -20.06 -11.80
CA ARG A 179 18.94 -18.92 -12.71
C ARG A 179 19.38 -17.59 -12.13
#